data_AF-A0AAJ7C4I8-F1
#
_entry.id   AF-A0AAJ7C4I8-F1
#
_cell.length_a   1.000
_cell.length_b   1.000
_cell.length_c   1.000
_cell.angle_alpha   90.00
_cell.angle_beta   90.00
_cell.angle_gamma   90.00
#
_symmetry.space_group_name_H-M   'P 1'
#
loop_
_entity.id
_entity.type
_entity.pdbx_description
1 polymer ?
#
loop_
_entity_poly.entity_id
_entity_poly.type
_entity_poly.pdbx_seq_one_letter_code
_entity_poly.pdbx_strand_id
1 'polypeptide(L)'
;MKPSASSDTRPELLKHSKQYRSILRACIENIQDVLEKSTPDYRSTLEQYLTIFYNVECVWHLTEILYIDAIPGEVVLPQLLEWVRFHFPKRELMAAKVLTKKNIASELGNINYWEAIIGCALHGKLEVVRALLSLHSKADHPAFLAAENALRTMPIYNVYGGYSINEFMIRWKHWQLDLLSRLESKTFISEPNLEDIMKLVAGDDTALWDFSEYTDAWYELLAAKLFYSVPCCKQSELSRHANNIAAKWQASKHQDNVILSLMDSELHHVIKEIQYMNDNGWFAAHLTDLLYHCGKLKVIHKHQINVTDQLHEALLLDYGTTLMSHHSLWQVGASYLEHCSEQGLARLETLLQTLSSGSEAKINKIIDIARENNLHNVVNSICKIQGMKCIRQDRLGNALTWALKAQDGAFATYIADQFLKHYAEKGEVMCLDLLENLGNCMLVSDRLTFLGKYCEFHQTYGIGEFKGAASLLVSLLVSNLTPDYFWSTLLWDAVPLLEAEDVILSSEDTFELMRSVEEHGDDPKFQDKIEIFRLAAARNLARALNLEGCQGKH
;
A
#
# COMPACT_ATOMS: atom_id res chain seq x y z
N MET A 1 -21.63 -7.22 1.39
CA MET A 1 -22.55 -7.28 0.23
C MET A 1 -21.94 -8.24 -0.79
N LYS A 2 -22.67 -9.27 -1.23
CA LYS A 2 -22.21 -10.13 -2.33
C LYS A 2 -22.14 -9.28 -3.61
N PRO A 3 -21.04 -9.29 -4.38
CA PRO A 3 -21.00 -8.57 -5.66
C PRO A 3 -21.95 -9.26 -6.64
N SER A 4 -22.82 -8.46 -7.26
CA SER A 4 -23.64 -8.83 -8.40
C SER A 4 -22.75 -9.28 -9.56
N ALA A 5 -23.01 -10.45 -10.12
CA ALA A 5 -22.37 -10.91 -11.35
C ALA A 5 -22.79 -10.05 -12.55
N SER A 6 -21.86 -9.85 -13.49
CA SER A 6 -22.01 -9.40 -14.89
C SER A 6 -21.68 -7.94 -15.28
N SER A 7 -20.64 -7.33 -14.70
CA SER A 7 -19.73 -6.50 -15.48
C SER A 7 -18.47 -7.31 -15.77
N ASP A 8 -18.03 -7.41 -17.02
CA ASP A 8 -16.74 -8.03 -17.34
C ASP A 8 -15.65 -7.18 -16.67
N THR A 9 -15.12 -7.64 -15.54
CA THR A 9 -14.10 -6.93 -14.74
C THR A 9 -12.73 -6.94 -15.44
N ARG A 10 -12.57 -7.76 -16.47
CA ARG A 10 -11.34 -7.94 -17.24
C ARG A 10 -10.78 -6.66 -17.87
N PRO A 11 -11.57 -5.81 -18.56
CA PRO A 11 -11.08 -4.52 -19.06
C PRO A 11 -10.55 -3.59 -17.96
N GLU A 12 -11.18 -3.59 -16.78
CA GLU A 12 -10.72 -2.79 -15.64
C GLU A 12 -9.42 -3.35 -15.05
N LEU A 13 -9.33 -4.68 -14.89
CA LEU A 13 -8.10 -5.35 -14.44
C LEU A 13 -6.94 -5.15 -15.43
N LEU A 14 -7.21 -5.18 -16.74
CA LEU A 14 -6.21 -4.86 -17.76
C LEU A 14 -5.73 -3.41 -17.65
N LYS A 15 -6.64 -2.48 -17.36
CA LYS A 15 -6.28 -1.08 -17.11
C LYS A 15 -5.38 -0.96 -15.88
N HIS A 16 -5.69 -1.65 -14.79
CA HIS A 16 -4.84 -1.68 -13.60
C HIS A 16 -3.47 -2.32 -13.87
N SER A 17 -3.41 -3.43 -14.61
CA SER A 17 -2.14 -4.04 -15.05
C SER A 17 -1.25 -3.05 -15.80
N LYS A 18 -1.84 -2.32 -16.76
CA LYS A 18 -1.12 -1.30 -17.53
C LYS A 18 -0.65 -0.14 -16.65
N GLN A 19 -1.45 0.28 -15.67
CA GLN A 19 -1.05 1.30 -14.69
C GLN A 19 0.16 0.83 -13.86
N TYR A 20 0.15 -0.39 -13.35
CA TYR A 20 1.29 -0.96 -12.63
C TYR A 20 2.55 -0.96 -13.51
N ARG A 21 2.45 -1.41 -14.76
CA ARG A 21 3.57 -1.40 -15.70
C ARG A 21 4.08 0.01 -16.02
N SER A 22 3.19 1.00 -16.18
CA SER A 22 3.58 2.40 -16.36
C SER A 22 4.31 2.97 -15.14
N ILE A 23 3.88 2.63 -13.92
CA ILE A 23 4.55 3.05 -12.69
C ILE A 23 5.93 2.39 -12.59
N LEU A 24 6.05 1.08 -12.87
CA LEU A 24 7.33 0.38 -12.91
C LEU A 24 8.29 1.03 -13.91
N ARG A 25 7.81 1.37 -15.11
CA ARG A 25 8.61 2.06 -16.13
C ARG A 25 9.08 3.44 -15.67
N ALA A 26 8.19 4.23 -15.06
CA ALA A 26 8.57 5.53 -14.50
C ALA A 26 9.63 5.39 -13.38
N CYS A 27 9.53 4.35 -12.54
CA CYS A 27 10.55 4.05 -11.54
C CYS A 27 11.90 3.69 -12.19
N ILE A 28 11.90 2.90 -13.25
CA ILE A 28 13.11 2.55 -14.01
C ILE A 28 13.78 3.80 -14.58
N GLU A 29 13.02 4.68 -15.23
CA GLU A 29 13.51 5.93 -15.82
C GLU A 29 14.08 6.86 -14.74
N ASN A 30 13.37 7.01 -13.61
CA ASN A 30 13.85 7.79 -12.47
C ASN A 30 15.17 7.24 -11.88
N ILE A 31 15.30 5.91 -11.78
CA ILE A 31 16.54 5.27 -11.30
C ILE A 31 17.68 5.53 -12.28
N GLN A 32 17.43 5.45 -13.60
CA GLN A 32 18.42 5.75 -14.64
C GLN A 32 18.91 7.21 -14.54
N ASP A 33 18.00 8.17 -14.38
CA ASP A 33 18.35 9.59 -14.25
C ASP A 33 19.19 9.89 -13.00
N VAL A 34 18.93 9.17 -11.91
CA VAL A 34 19.71 9.29 -10.66
C VAL A 34 21.06 8.59 -10.79
N LEU A 35 21.14 7.48 -11.53
CA LEU A 35 22.36 6.71 -11.74
C LEU A 35 23.46 7.54 -12.41
N GLU A 36 23.09 8.39 -13.37
CA GLU A 36 24.03 9.29 -14.07
C GLU A 36 24.69 10.31 -13.13
N LYS A 37 24.04 10.64 -12.01
CA LYS A 37 24.45 11.70 -11.07
C LYS A 37 25.06 11.17 -9.77
N SER A 38 25.14 9.85 -9.60
CA SER A 38 25.44 9.19 -8.33
C SER A 38 26.92 8.83 -8.13
N THR A 39 27.32 8.69 -6.87
CA THR A 39 28.66 8.20 -6.45
C THR A 39 28.83 6.71 -6.75
N PRO A 40 30.08 6.20 -6.92
CA PRO A 40 30.33 4.83 -7.38
C PRO A 40 29.77 3.74 -6.45
N ASP A 41 29.79 3.92 -5.13
CA ASP A 41 29.25 2.94 -4.18
C ASP A 41 27.71 2.81 -4.32
N TYR A 42 27.01 3.94 -4.39
CA TYR A 42 25.55 3.97 -4.54
C TYR A 42 25.10 3.48 -5.93
N ARG A 43 25.95 3.66 -6.95
CA ARG A 43 25.70 3.22 -8.32
C ARG A 43 25.48 1.70 -8.40
N SER A 44 26.29 0.91 -7.70
CA SER A 44 26.17 -0.56 -7.73
C SER A 44 24.81 -1.06 -7.21
N THR A 45 24.30 -0.44 -6.15
CA THR A 45 22.98 -0.76 -5.58
C THR A 45 21.85 -0.34 -6.52
N LEU A 46 21.96 0.83 -7.15
CA LEU A 46 20.98 1.29 -8.14
C LEU A 46 20.95 0.39 -9.38
N GLU A 47 22.10 -0.11 -9.85
CA GLU A 47 22.19 -1.06 -10.96
C GLU A 47 21.50 -2.40 -10.63
N GLN A 48 21.62 -2.87 -9.39
CA GLN A 48 20.90 -4.05 -8.90
C GLN A 48 19.38 -3.81 -8.90
N TYR A 49 18.91 -2.69 -8.35
CA TYR A 49 17.49 -2.36 -8.37
C TYR A 49 16.95 -2.23 -9.80
N LEU A 50 17.68 -1.53 -10.66
CA LEU A 50 17.33 -1.39 -12.06
C LEU A 50 17.15 -2.77 -12.73
N THR A 51 18.06 -3.70 -12.48
CA THR A 51 17.95 -5.08 -12.99
C THR A 51 16.69 -5.77 -12.47
N ILE A 52 16.38 -5.65 -11.16
CA ILE A 52 15.17 -6.23 -10.57
C ILE A 52 13.91 -5.63 -11.21
N PHE A 53 13.80 -4.31 -11.30
CA PHE A 53 12.63 -3.64 -11.88
C PHE A 53 12.42 -3.99 -13.36
N TYR A 54 13.49 -4.05 -14.15
CA TYR A 54 13.40 -4.51 -15.55
C TYR A 54 12.91 -5.95 -15.66
N ASN A 55 13.41 -6.84 -14.78
CA ASN A 55 12.98 -8.23 -14.78
C ASN A 55 11.50 -8.36 -14.39
N VAL A 56 11.08 -7.63 -13.35
CA VAL A 56 9.68 -7.59 -12.91
C VAL A 56 8.78 -7.08 -14.04
N GLU A 57 9.13 -5.98 -14.69
CA GLU A 57 8.34 -5.43 -15.79
C GLU A 57 8.26 -6.40 -16.99
N CYS A 58 9.37 -7.07 -17.33
CA CYS A 58 9.44 -8.06 -18.40
C CYS A 58 8.49 -9.24 -18.17
N VAL A 59 8.53 -9.82 -16.97
CA VAL A 59 7.67 -10.93 -16.57
C VAL A 59 6.21 -10.47 -16.43
N TRP A 60 5.96 -9.28 -15.86
CA TRP A 60 4.63 -8.71 -15.73
C TRP A 60 3.98 -8.50 -17.11
N HIS A 61 4.71 -7.90 -18.05
CA HIS A 61 4.20 -7.64 -19.40
C HIS A 61 3.87 -8.94 -20.15
N LEU A 62 4.68 -9.99 -20.00
CA LEU A 62 4.37 -11.30 -20.58
C LEU A 62 3.12 -11.92 -19.94
N THR A 63 2.98 -11.79 -18.61
CA THR A 63 1.79 -12.28 -17.89
C THR A 63 0.53 -11.53 -18.33
N GLU A 64 0.64 -10.21 -18.53
CA GLU A 64 -0.43 -9.36 -19.09
C GLU A 64 -0.90 -9.89 -20.44
N ILE A 65 0.04 -10.18 -21.35
CA ILE A 65 -0.26 -10.70 -22.69
C ILE A 65 -0.94 -12.08 -22.60
N LEU A 66 -0.36 -13.01 -21.84
CA LEU A 66 -0.79 -14.41 -21.86
C LEU A 66 -2.08 -14.69 -21.07
N TYR A 67 -2.38 -13.92 -20.02
CA TYR A 67 -3.44 -14.29 -19.06
C TYR A 67 -4.51 -13.23 -18.86
N ILE A 68 -4.14 -11.95 -19.00
CA ILE A 68 -5.03 -10.83 -18.66
C ILE A 68 -5.66 -10.27 -19.92
N ASP A 69 -4.89 -10.05 -20.98
CA ASP A 69 -5.40 -9.56 -22.26
C ASP A 69 -6.27 -10.61 -22.95
N ALA A 70 -7.25 -10.15 -23.73
CA ALA A 70 -8.14 -11.00 -24.51
C ALA A 70 -7.59 -11.12 -25.93
N ILE A 71 -6.63 -12.04 -26.14
CA ILE A 71 -6.01 -12.25 -27.45
C ILE A 71 -7.05 -12.79 -28.46
N PRO A 72 -7.39 -12.05 -29.52
CA PRO A 72 -8.33 -12.51 -30.53
C PRO A 72 -7.79 -13.74 -31.27
N GLY A 73 -8.54 -14.84 -31.24
CA GLY A 73 -8.16 -16.10 -31.91
C GLY A 73 -7.01 -16.87 -31.25
N GLU A 74 -6.60 -16.49 -30.03
CA GLU A 74 -5.51 -17.11 -29.24
C GLU A 74 -4.13 -17.13 -29.93
N VAL A 75 -3.96 -16.36 -31.02
CA VAL A 75 -2.69 -16.24 -31.73
C VAL A 75 -1.81 -15.20 -31.01
N VAL A 76 -0.76 -15.67 -30.34
CA VAL A 76 0.04 -14.85 -29.41
C VAL A 76 1.19 -14.13 -30.10
N LEU A 77 1.59 -14.58 -31.29
CA LEU A 77 2.80 -14.10 -31.96
C LEU A 77 2.87 -12.57 -32.14
N PRO A 78 1.80 -11.87 -32.60
CA PRO A 78 1.86 -10.41 -32.75
C PRO A 78 2.19 -9.70 -31.44
N GLN A 79 1.59 -10.13 -30.32
CA GLN A 79 1.87 -9.57 -29.00
C GLN A 79 3.27 -9.95 -28.51
N LEU A 80 3.77 -11.16 -28.79
CA LEU A 80 5.13 -11.57 -28.43
C LEU A 80 6.20 -10.76 -29.19
N LEU A 81 5.99 -10.44 -30.47
CA LEU A 81 6.90 -9.58 -31.23
C LEU A 81 6.90 -8.15 -30.66
N GLU A 82 5.75 -7.65 -30.24
CA GLU A 82 5.67 -6.36 -29.55
C GLU A 82 6.37 -6.37 -28.19
N TRP A 83 6.23 -7.47 -27.43
CA TRP A 83 6.91 -7.68 -26.15
C TRP A 83 8.43 -7.69 -26.33
N VAL A 84 8.96 -8.45 -27.29
CA VAL A 84 10.40 -8.46 -27.61
C VAL A 84 10.88 -7.07 -28.02
N ARG A 85 10.15 -6.37 -28.91
CA ARG A 85 10.51 -5.01 -29.31
C ARG A 85 10.61 -4.06 -28.11
N PHE A 86 9.65 -4.15 -27.18
CA PHE A 86 9.59 -3.26 -26.03
C PHE A 86 10.74 -3.49 -25.05
N HIS A 87 11.13 -4.75 -24.81
CA HIS A 87 12.19 -5.09 -23.85
C HIS A 87 13.61 -5.10 -24.48
N PHE A 88 13.73 -5.22 -25.81
CA PHE A 88 15.01 -5.31 -26.53
C PHE A 88 15.19 -4.22 -27.62
N PRO A 89 15.06 -2.92 -27.30
CA PRO A 89 15.08 -1.85 -28.30
C PRO A 89 16.46 -1.59 -28.92
N LYS A 90 17.53 -2.15 -28.35
CA LYS A 90 18.94 -1.88 -28.73
C LYS A 90 19.19 -2.04 -30.23
N ARG A 91 18.65 -3.11 -30.83
CA ARG A 91 18.84 -3.44 -32.26
C ARG A 91 18.10 -2.47 -33.19
N GLU A 92 16.87 -2.10 -32.83
CA GLU A 92 16.08 -1.12 -33.59
C GLU A 92 16.70 0.30 -33.49
N LEU A 93 17.18 0.70 -32.31
CA LEU A 93 17.90 1.97 -32.13
C LEU A 93 19.19 2.04 -32.97
N MET A 94 19.87 0.92 -33.08
CA MET A 94 21.07 0.80 -33.89
C MET A 94 20.78 0.90 -35.39
N ALA A 95 19.72 0.23 -35.86
CA ALA A 95 19.22 0.40 -37.22
C ALA A 95 18.80 1.85 -37.50
N ALA A 96 18.10 2.51 -36.56
CA ALA A 96 17.71 3.91 -36.70
C ALA A 96 18.92 4.86 -36.82
N LYS A 97 20.01 4.62 -36.08
CA LYS A 97 21.27 5.37 -36.21
C LYS A 97 21.92 5.21 -37.58
N VAL A 98 21.77 4.06 -38.22
CA VAL A 98 22.27 3.83 -39.59
C VAL A 98 21.36 4.54 -40.60
N LEU A 99 20.04 4.36 -40.48
CA LEU A 99 19.05 4.95 -41.39
C LEU A 99 19.04 6.48 -41.36
N THR A 100 19.30 7.10 -40.21
CA THR A 100 19.36 8.57 -40.08
C THR A 100 20.50 9.20 -40.87
N LYS A 101 21.65 8.50 -41.01
CA LYS A 101 22.78 8.99 -41.79
C LYS A 101 22.50 9.01 -43.30
N LYS A 102 21.56 8.18 -43.80
CA LYS A 102 21.13 8.07 -45.21
C LYS A 102 22.27 8.05 -46.24
N ASN A 103 23.42 7.48 -45.87
CA ASN A 103 24.55 7.38 -46.78
C ASN A 103 24.39 6.12 -47.65
N ILE A 104 24.53 6.28 -48.96
CA ILE A 104 24.68 5.16 -49.90
C ILE A 104 26.00 4.44 -49.54
N ALA A 105 26.01 3.11 -49.62
CA ALA A 105 27.11 2.25 -49.17
C ALA A 105 27.35 2.34 -47.65
N SER A 106 26.27 2.33 -46.87
CA SER A 106 26.31 2.42 -45.40
C SER A 106 27.08 1.29 -44.72
N GLU A 107 27.32 0.17 -45.42
CA GLU A 107 28.17 -0.94 -44.96
C GLU A 107 29.64 -0.55 -44.82
N LEU A 108 30.13 0.37 -45.66
CA LEU A 108 31.55 0.77 -45.67
C LEU A 108 31.89 1.72 -44.51
N GLY A 109 30.87 2.42 -43.99
CA GLY A 109 31.03 3.42 -42.92
C GLY A 109 30.53 2.97 -41.54
N ASN A 110 29.83 1.85 -41.44
CA ASN A 110 29.30 1.34 -40.17
C ASN A 110 29.69 -0.13 -39.97
N ILE A 111 30.59 -0.38 -39.03
CA ILE A 111 31.09 -1.73 -38.67
C ILE A 111 29.94 -2.68 -38.34
N ASN A 112 28.87 -2.15 -37.76
CA ASN A 112 27.77 -2.96 -37.26
C ASN A 112 26.52 -2.93 -38.16
N TYR A 113 26.70 -2.61 -39.45
CA TYR A 113 25.60 -2.55 -40.42
C TYR A 113 24.82 -3.88 -40.51
N TRP A 114 25.53 -5.00 -40.70
CA TRP A 114 24.92 -6.32 -40.80
C TRP A 114 24.32 -6.80 -39.47
N GLU A 115 24.95 -6.48 -38.34
CA GLU A 115 24.39 -6.75 -37.00
C GLU A 115 23.03 -6.06 -36.81
N ALA A 116 22.88 -4.81 -37.27
CA ALA A 116 21.61 -4.09 -37.20
C ALA A 116 20.53 -4.74 -38.09
N ILE A 117 20.90 -5.20 -39.30
CA ILE A 117 20.00 -5.89 -40.22
C ILE A 117 19.54 -7.23 -39.63
N ILE A 118 20.49 -8.05 -39.18
CA ILE A 118 20.21 -9.38 -38.60
C ILE A 118 19.35 -9.24 -37.35
N GLY A 119 19.69 -8.31 -36.44
CA GLY A 119 18.88 -8.03 -35.25
C GLY A 119 17.45 -7.60 -35.59
N CYS A 120 17.27 -6.71 -36.59
CA CYS A 120 15.93 -6.32 -37.04
C CYS A 120 15.18 -7.48 -37.70
N ALA A 121 15.85 -8.36 -38.44
CA ALA A 121 15.26 -9.55 -39.02
C ALA A 121 14.79 -10.52 -37.93
N LEU A 122 15.58 -10.75 -36.88
CA LEU A 122 15.19 -11.57 -35.74
C LEU A 122 13.97 -11.00 -34.99
N HIS A 123 13.85 -9.67 -34.91
CA HIS A 123 12.68 -9.00 -34.31
C HIS A 123 11.47 -8.88 -35.25
N GLY A 124 11.53 -9.44 -36.45
CA GLY A 124 10.44 -9.40 -37.44
C GLY A 124 10.21 -8.03 -38.07
N LYS A 125 11.18 -7.11 -38.01
CA LYS A 125 11.10 -5.74 -38.56
C LYS A 125 11.50 -5.69 -40.04
N LEU A 126 10.72 -6.37 -40.87
CA LEU A 126 11.05 -6.53 -42.29
C LEU A 126 11.11 -5.20 -43.05
N GLU A 127 10.29 -4.21 -42.70
CA GLU A 127 10.35 -2.88 -43.34
C GLU A 127 11.66 -2.14 -43.04
N VAL A 128 12.19 -2.27 -41.82
CA VAL A 128 13.49 -1.70 -41.44
C VAL A 128 14.62 -2.43 -42.16
N VAL A 129 14.54 -3.76 -42.24
CA VAL A 129 15.49 -4.59 -43.01
C VAL A 129 15.50 -4.17 -44.48
N ARG A 130 14.34 -4.01 -45.12
CA ARG A 130 14.22 -3.54 -46.51
C ARG A 130 14.82 -2.16 -46.69
N ALA A 131 14.53 -1.22 -45.79
CA ALA A 131 15.10 0.12 -45.83
C ALA A 131 16.64 0.09 -45.70
N LEU A 132 17.18 -0.73 -44.81
CA LEU A 132 18.63 -0.90 -44.68
C LEU A 132 19.25 -1.51 -45.93
N LEU A 133 18.69 -2.60 -46.46
CA LEU A 133 19.17 -3.24 -47.69
C LEU A 133 19.18 -2.29 -48.90
N SER A 134 18.24 -1.35 -48.98
CA SER A 134 18.22 -0.32 -50.03
C SER A 134 19.39 0.67 -49.96
N LEU A 135 20.06 0.80 -48.81
CA LEU A 135 21.24 1.65 -48.62
C LEU A 135 22.56 0.95 -48.95
N HIS A 136 22.52 -0.35 -49.25
CA HIS A 136 23.70 -1.14 -49.58
C HIS A 136 24.27 -0.73 -50.95
N SER A 137 25.60 -0.76 -51.11
CA SER A 137 26.25 -0.46 -52.41
C SER A 137 25.75 -1.32 -53.58
N LYS A 138 25.32 -2.56 -53.30
CA LYS A 138 24.77 -3.50 -54.29
C LYS A 138 23.23 -3.54 -54.33
N ALA A 139 22.54 -2.50 -53.86
CA ALA A 139 21.07 -2.51 -53.81
C ALA A 139 20.39 -2.79 -55.17
N ASP A 140 20.98 -2.31 -56.27
CA ASP A 140 20.48 -2.55 -57.65
C ASP A 140 20.79 -3.95 -58.19
N HIS A 141 21.55 -4.77 -57.46
CA HIS A 141 21.91 -6.12 -57.89
C HIS A 141 20.68 -7.04 -57.89
N PRO A 142 20.49 -7.94 -58.89
CA PRO A 142 19.32 -8.82 -58.97
C PRO A 142 19.01 -9.62 -57.70
N ALA A 143 20.05 -10.05 -56.98
CA ALA A 143 19.91 -10.74 -55.68
C ALA A 143 19.25 -9.86 -54.60
N PHE A 144 19.62 -8.58 -54.51
CA PHE A 144 19.05 -7.64 -53.52
C PHE A 144 17.62 -7.26 -53.91
N LEU A 145 17.34 -7.05 -55.19
CA LEU A 145 15.97 -6.81 -55.69
C LEU A 145 15.05 -8.02 -55.45
N ALA A 146 15.56 -9.23 -55.64
CA ALA A 146 14.82 -10.46 -55.35
C ALA A 146 14.53 -10.59 -53.85
N ALA A 147 15.49 -10.28 -52.99
CA ALA A 147 15.31 -10.29 -51.53
C ALA A 147 14.29 -9.23 -51.10
N GLU A 148 14.39 -8.01 -51.62
CA GLU A 148 13.44 -6.94 -51.32
C GLU A 148 12.01 -7.33 -51.73
N ASN A 149 11.84 -7.92 -52.91
CA ASN A 149 10.54 -8.38 -53.39
C ASN A 149 9.98 -9.53 -52.53
N ALA A 150 10.83 -10.47 -52.10
CA ALA A 150 10.41 -11.56 -51.23
C ALA A 150 9.95 -11.02 -49.86
N LEU A 151 10.72 -10.11 -49.26
CA LEU A 151 10.37 -9.48 -47.98
C LEU A 151 9.09 -8.64 -48.08
N ARG A 152 8.90 -7.90 -49.18
CA ARG A 152 7.70 -7.07 -49.41
C ARG A 152 6.43 -7.90 -49.59
N THR A 153 6.54 -9.07 -50.21
CA THR A 153 5.38 -9.93 -50.49
C THR A 153 5.07 -10.91 -49.37
N MET A 154 5.88 -10.95 -48.30
CA MET A 154 5.69 -11.84 -47.17
C MET A 154 4.31 -11.60 -46.50
N PRO A 155 3.44 -12.62 -46.42
CA PRO A 155 2.16 -12.49 -45.73
C PRO A 155 2.36 -12.33 -44.21
N ILE A 156 1.76 -11.30 -43.61
CA ILE A 156 1.73 -11.09 -42.16
C ILE A 156 0.31 -11.33 -41.66
N TYR A 157 0.16 -12.13 -40.60
CA TYR A 157 -1.14 -12.46 -40.04
C TYR A 157 -1.77 -11.24 -39.37
N ASN A 158 -3.02 -10.95 -39.70
CA ASN A 158 -3.82 -9.92 -39.06
C ASN A 158 -5.20 -10.48 -38.73
N VAL A 159 -5.57 -10.47 -37.45
CA VAL A 159 -6.86 -11.01 -36.98
C VAL A 159 -8.05 -10.24 -37.57
N TYR A 160 -7.89 -8.95 -37.86
CA TYR A 160 -8.91 -8.11 -38.51
C TYR A 160 -8.79 -8.10 -40.04
N GLY A 161 -7.88 -8.91 -40.61
CA GLY A 161 -7.58 -8.95 -42.04
C GLY A 161 -8.62 -9.66 -42.91
N GLY A 162 -9.71 -10.15 -42.33
CA GLY A 162 -10.83 -10.78 -43.06
C GLY A 162 -10.55 -12.18 -43.62
N TYR A 163 -9.34 -12.71 -43.42
CA TYR A 163 -8.96 -14.07 -43.83
C TYR A 163 -9.05 -15.05 -42.67
N SER A 164 -9.43 -16.29 -42.96
CA SER A 164 -9.30 -17.37 -41.98
C SER A 164 -7.82 -17.74 -41.76
N ILE A 165 -7.50 -18.30 -40.60
CA ILE A 165 -6.15 -18.81 -40.27
C ILE A 165 -5.67 -19.79 -41.36
N ASN A 166 -6.56 -20.65 -41.88
CA ASN A 166 -6.19 -21.63 -42.90
C ASN A 166 -5.85 -20.98 -44.26
N GLU A 167 -6.63 -20.00 -44.72
CA GLU A 167 -6.34 -19.26 -45.95
C GLU A 167 -5.02 -18.51 -45.86
N PHE A 168 -4.76 -17.89 -44.71
CA PHE A 168 -3.48 -17.24 -44.44
C PHE A 168 -2.32 -18.24 -44.50
N MET A 169 -2.43 -19.38 -43.80
CA MET A 169 -1.38 -20.41 -43.78
C MET A 169 -1.08 -20.97 -45.17
N ILE A 170 -2.10 -21.12 -46.03
CA ILE A 170 -1.91 -21.53 -47.41
C ILE A 170 -1.07 -20.50 -48.16
N ARG A 171 -1.43 -19.21 -48.12
CA ARG A 171 -0.67 -18.14 -48.80
C ARG A 171 0.76 -18.05 -48.28
N TRP A 172 0.93 -18.13 -46.97
CA TRP A 172 2.24 -18.10 -46.32
C TRP A 172 3.14 -19.27 -46.77
N LYS A 173 2.60 -20.50 -46.80
CA LYS A 173 3.35 -21.67 -47.32
C LYS A 173 3.71 -21.55 -48.79
N HIS A 174 2.82 -21.01 -49.64
CA HIS A 174 3.12 -20.79 -51.05
C HIS A 174 4.26 -19.78 -51.22
N TRP A 175 4.24 -18.69 -50.46
CA TRP A 175 5.32 -17.70 -50.44
C TRP A 175 6.64 -18.32 -49.94
N GLN A 176 6.60 -19.12 -48.88
CA GLN A 176 7.78 -19.80 -48.33
C GLN A 176 8.40 -20.76 -49.36
N LEU A 177 7.58 -21.52 -50.09
CA LEU A 177 8.04 -22.41 -51.16
C LEU A 177 8.70 -21.65 -52.32
N ASP A 178 8.17 -20.49 -52.71
CA ASP A 178 8.80 -19.63 -53.73
C ASP A 178 10.18 -19.14 -53.27
N LEU A 179 10.30 -18.72 -52.01
CA LEU A 179 11.58 -18.29 -51.45
C LEU A 179 12.60 -19.45 -51.37
N LEU A 180 12.17 -20.63 -50.93
CA LEU A 180 13.02 -21.83 -50.90
C LEU A 180 13.51 -22.20 -52.30
N SER A 181 12.65 -22.14 -53.33
CA SER A 181 13.05 -22.36 -54.73
C SER A 181 14.09 -21.35 -55.22
N ARG A 182 14.00 -20.08 -54.79
CA ARG A 182 15.01 -19.04 -55.09
C ARG A 182 16.35 -19.29 -54.40
N LEU A 183 16.33 -19.84 -53.19
CA LEU A 183 17.52 -20.26 -52.46
C LEU A 183 18.18 -21.48 -53.13
N GLU A 184 17.41 -22.49 -53.52
CA GLU A 184 17.91 -23.68 -54.23
C GLU A 184 18.52 -23.34 -55.60
N SER A 185 17.92 -22.39 -56.31
CA SER A 185 18.45 -21.85 -57.56
C SER A 185 19.65 -20.91 -57.38
N LYS A 186 20.15 -20.76 -56.15
CA LYS A 186 21.40 -20.04 -55.84
C LYS A 186 21.35 -18.56 -56.23
N THR A 187 20.16 -17.96 -56.15
CA THR A 187 19.93 -16.54 -56.53
C THR A 187 20.70 -15.56 -55.65
N PHE A 188 20.98 -15.91 -54.40
CA PHE A 188 21.55 -15.01 -53.38
C PHE A 188 23.07 -15.17 -53.14
N ILE A 189 23.77 -16.04 -53.88
CA ILE A 189 25.21 -16.33 -53.69
C ILE A 189 26.11 -15.07 -53.72
N SER A 190 25.66 -14.02 -54.40
CA SER A 190 26.43 -12.79 -54.59
C SER A 190 26.83 -12.08 -53.29
N GLU A 191 26.13 -12.33 -52.18
CA GLU A 191 26.45 -11.80 -50.87
C GLU A 191 26.06 -12.82 -49.77
N PRO A 192 27.02 -13.39 -49.01
CA PRO A 192 26.76 -14.47 -48.06
C PRO A 192 25.80 -14.04 -46.94
N ASN A 193 25.98 -12.84 -46.39
CA ASN A 193 25.09 -12.32 -45.34
C ASN A 193 23.64 -12.16 -45.84
N LEU A 194 23.45 -11.82 -47.12
CA LEU A 194 22.11 -11.73 -47.71
C LEU A 194 21.49 -13.12 -47.86
N GLU A 195 22.27 -14.10 -48.32
CA GLU A 195 21.84 -15.50 -48.42
C GLU A 195 21.41 -16.03 -47.04
N ASP A 196 22.19 -15.77 -45.99
CA ASP A 196 21.90 -16.24 -44.63
C ASP A 196 20.65 -15.57 -44.03
N ILE A 197 20.44 -14.27 -44.29
CA ILE A 197 19.18 -13.59 -43.92
C ILE A 197 18.00 -14.21 -44.68
N MET A 198 18.14 -14.52 -45.97
CA MET A 198 17.07 -15.17 -46.73
C MET A 198 16.80 -16.60 -46.26
N LYS A 199 17.83 -17.35 -45.82
CA LYS A 199 17.65 -18.66 -45.17
C LYS A 199 16.87 -18.55 -43.85
N LEU A 200 17.21 -17.56 -43.01
CA LEU A 200 16.45 -17.26 -41.80
C LEU A 200 14.98 -16.96 -42.12
N VAL A 201 14.74 -16.09 -43.10
CA VAL A 201 13.38 -15.67 -43.51
C VAL A 201 12.58 -16.83 -44.12
N ALA A 202 13.25 -17.78 -44.77
CA ALA A 202 12.65 -19.01 -45.25
C ALA A 202 12.31 -20.01 -44.12
N GLY A 203 12.74 -19.75 -42.90
CA GLY A 203 12.49 -20.60 -41.73
C GLY A 203 13.51 -21.72 -41.54
N ASP A 204 14.75 -21.55 -42.03
CA ASP A 204 15.84 -22.49 -41.78
C ASP A 204 16.29 -22.43 -40.31
N ASP A 205 16.16 -23.56 -39.62
CA ASP A 205 16.57 -23.69 -38.22
C ASP A 205 18.08 -23.50 -38.05
N THR A 206 18.92 -23.85 -39.02
CA THR A 206 20.38 -23.71 -38.90
C THR A 206 20.78 -22.23 -38.88
N ALA A 207 20.29 -21.45 -39.84
CA ALA A 207 20.51 -20.00 -39.92
C ALA A 207 20.00 -19.26 -38.66
N LEU A 208 18.89 -19.72 -38.06
CA LEU A 208 18.39 -19.17 -36.79
C LEU A 208 19.43 -19.30 -35.66
N TRP A 209 20.09 -20.46 -35.55
CA TRP A 209 21.11 -20.70 -34.51
C TRP A 209 22.43 -20.01 -34.82
N ASP A 210 22.80 -19.86 -36.09
CA ASP A 210 23.98 -19.09 -36.47
C ASP A 210 23.83 -17.61 -36.05
N PHE A 211 22.61 -17.07 -36.09
CA PHE A 211 22.32 -15.72 -35.62
C PHE A 211 22.03 -15.59 -34.12
N SER A 212 22.16 -16.67 -33.34
CA SER A 212 21.97 -16.66 -31.88
C SER A 212 22.88 -15.66 -31.16
N GLU A 213 24.08 -15.43 -31.68
CA GLU A 213 25.07 -14.48 -31.14
C GLU A 213 24.57 -13.02 -31.13
N TYR A 214 23.58 -12.69 -31.96
CA TYR A 214 23.00 -11.35 -32.05
C TYR A 214 21.82 -11.13 -31.10
N THR A 215 21.41 -12.16 -30.35
CA THR A 215 20.35 -12.09 -29.33
C THR A 215 20.94 -12.05 -27.93
N ASP A 216 20.33 -11.24 -27.06
CA ASP A 216 20.68 -11.14 -25.64
C ASP A 216 19.90 -12.19 -24.81
N ALA A 217 18.77 -12.68 -25.33
CA ALA A 217 17.94 -13.68 -24.66
C ALA A 217 17.29 -14.71 -25.61
N TRP A 218 17.08 -15.93 -25.09
CA TRP A 218 16.54 -17.06 -25.84
C TRP A 218 15.12 -16.83 -26.39
N TYR A 219 14.32 -16.00 -25.72
CA TYR A 219 12.96 -15.70 -26.15
C TYR A 219 12.90 -14.70 -27.32
N GLU A 220 14.00 -13.99 -27.64
CA GLU A 220 14.13 -13.25 -28.92
C GLU A 220 14.21 -14.25 -30.10
N LEU A 221 14.98 -15.33 -29.92
CA LEU A 221 15.04 -16.43 -30.91
C LEU A 221 13.72 -17.19 -30.99
N LEU A 222 13.02 -17.38 -29.87
CA LEU A 222 11.68 -17.97 -29.90
C LEU A 222 10.74 -17.14 -30.79
N ALA A 223 10.70 -15.82 -30.58
CA ALA A 223 9.86 -14.95 -31.39
C ALA A 223 10.23 -15.00 -32.88
N ALA A 224 11.52 -15.00 -33.21
CA ALA A 224 12.01 -15.17 -34.57
C ALA A 224 11.58 -16.52 -35.19
N LYS A 225 11.76 -17.63 -34.46
CA LYS A 225 11.33 -18.97 -34.90
C LYS A 225 9.84 -19.03 -35.17
N LEU A 226 9.03 -18.50 -34.26
CA LEU A 226 7.59 -18.48 -34.44
C LEU A 226 7.21 -17.62 -35.66
N PHE A 227 7.88 -16.49 -35.87
CA PHE A 227 7.61 -15.61 -37.02
C PHE A 227 7.92 -16.25 -38.38
N TYR A 228 9.04 -16.97 -38.50
CA TYR A 228 9.47 -17.58 -39.77
C TYR A 228 9.06 -19.04 -39.96
N SER A 229 8.55 -19.72 -38.93
CA SER A 229 8.15 -21.13 -39.04
C SER A 229 6.70 -21.41 -38.66
N VAL A 230 6.12 -20.67 -37.70
CA VAL A 230 4.78 -20.93 -37.15
C VAL A 230 4.02 -19.62 -36.87
N PRO A 231 3.64 -18.86 -37.92
CA PRO A 231 3.11 -17.49 -37.77
C PRO A 231 1.74 -17.40 -37.07
N CYS A 232 1.01 -18.51 -36.96
CA CYS A 232 -0.28 -18.61 -36.29
C CYS A 232 -0.22 -19.41 -34.97
N CYS A 233 0.94 -19.40 -34.30
CA CYS A 233 1.15 -20.14 -33.07
C CYS A 233 0.13 -19.74 -31.99
N LYS A 234 -0.56 -20.74 -31.44
CA LYS A 234 -1.50 -20.56 -30.34
C LYS A 234 -0.81 -20.67 -28.99
N GLN A 235 -1.43 -20.11 -27.96
CA GLN A 235 -0.91 -20.19 -26.58
C GLN A 235 -0.65 -21.63 -26.11
N SER A 236 -1.50 -22.60 -26.51
CA SER A 236 -1.33 -24.01 -26.16
C SER A 236 -0.11 -24.68 -26.78
N GLU A 237 0.40 -24.15 -27.89
CA GLU A 237 1.56 -24.69 -28.62
C GLU A 237 2.87 -23.99 -28.21
N LEU A 238 2.77 -22.83 -27.55
CA LEU A 238 3.90 -21.99 -27.17
C LEU A 238 4.88 -22.73 -26.26
N SER A 239 4.37 -23.48 -25.27
CA SER A 239 5.14 -24.30 -24.32
C SER A 239 6.13 -25.23 -25.02
N ARG A 240 5.68 -25.96 -26.04
CA ARG A 240 6.52 -26.90 -26.79
C ARG A 240 7.65 -26.17 -27.52
N HIS A 241 7.36 -25.03 -28.14
CA HIS A 241 8.37 -24.25 -28.86
C HIS A 241 9.36 -23.58 -27.90
N ALA A 242 8.88 -23.05 -26.79
CA ALA A 242 9.68 -22.41 -25.76
C ALA A 242 10.69 -23.39 -25.14
N ASN A 243 10.21 -24.56 -24.70
CA ASN A 243 11.06 -25.60 -24.11
C ASN A 243 12.17 -26.08 -25.07
N ASN A 244 11.85 -26.26 -26.35
CA ASN A 244 12.84 -26.68 -27.35
C ASN A 244 13.97 -25.65 -27.52
N ILE A 245 13.64 -24.35 -27.57
CA ILE A 245 14.63 -23.28 -27.70
C ILE A 245 15.42 -23.13 -26.41
N ALA A 246 14.76 -23.07 -25.26
CA ALA A 246 15.42 -22.88 -23.98
C ALA A 246 16.37 -24.04 -23.63
N ALA A 247 15.99 -25.28 -23.93
CA ALA A 247 16.87 -26.44 -23.72
C ALA A 247 18.14 -26.36 -24.58
N LYS A 248 18.01 -25.96 -25.85
CA LYS A 248 19.16 -25.84 -26.76
C LYS A 248 20.02 -24.61 -26.46
N TRP A 249 19.42 -23.52 -25.98
CA TRP A 249 20.12 -22.33 -25.51
C TRP A 249 20.80 -22.52 -24.14
N GLN A 250 20.40 -23.55 -23.38
CA GLN A 250 20.83 -23.78 -21.99
C GLN A 250 20.43 -22.61 -21.06
N ALA A 251 19.17 -22.19 -21.17
CA ALA A 251 18.60 -21.16 -20.32
C ALA A 251 18.69 -21.57 -18.84
N SER A 252 19.32 -20.74 -18.01
CA SER A 252 19.68 -21.07 -16.63
C SER A 252 19.50 -19.92 -15.65
N LYS A 253 19.18 -18.71 -16.13
CA LYS A 253 18.93 -17.56 -15.26
C LYS A 253 17.59 -17.76 -14.56
N HIS A 254 17.46 -17.20 -13.35
CA HIS A 254 16.20 -17.22 -12.60
C HIS A 254 15.02 -16.71 -13.43
N GLN A 255 15.22 -15.59 -14.13
CA GLN A 255 14.21 -15.00 -15.03
C GLN A 255 13.79 -15.95 -16.16
N ASP A 256 14.72 -16.76 -16.69
CA ASP A 256 14.41 -17.71 -17.76
C ASP A 256 13.44 -18.77 -17.26
N ASN A 257 13.65 -19.27 -16.04
CA ASN A 257 12.77 -20.26 -15.41
C ASN A 257 11.36 -19.70 -15.19
N VAL A 258 11.26 -18.43 -14.76
CA VAL A 258 9.97 -17.74 -14.59
C VAL A 258 9.24 -17.61 -15.93
N ILE A 259 9.95 -17.15 -16.98
CA ILE A 259 9.38 -16.98 -18.33
C ILE A 259 8.96 -18.32 -18.93
N LEU A 260 9.76 -19.38 -18.76
CA LEU A 260 9.40 -20.73 -19.18
C LEU A 260 8.15 -21.22 -18.47
N SER A 261 8.08 -21.06 -17.15
CA SER A 261 6.92 -21.46 -16.35
C SER A 261 5.64 -20.71 -16.78
N LEU A 262 5.77 -19.43 -17.15
CA LEU A 262 4.68 -18.65 -17.75
C LEU A 262 4.26 -19.22 -19.11
N MET A 263 5.20 -19.58 -19.98
CA MET A 263 4.86 -20.17 -21.28
C MET A 263 4.26 -21.59 -21.16
N ASP A 264 4.60 -22.32 -20.11
CA ASP A 264 4.07 -23.65 -19.78
C ASP A 264 2.71 -23.61 -19.05
N SER A 265 2.23 -22.42 -18.66
CA SER A 265 1.01 -22.23 -17.87
C SER A 265 1.04 -22.84 -16.46
N GLU A 266 2.23 -23.00 -15.90
CA GLU A 266 2.48 -23.42 -14.52
C GLU A 266 2.53 -22.21 -13.58
N LEU A 267 1.40 -21.49 -13.44
CA LEU A 267 1.30 -20.27 -12.63
C LEU A 267 1.72 -20.49 -11.16
N HIS A 268 1.57 -21.72 -10.67
CA HIS A 268 1.97 -22.07 -9.32
C HIS A 268 3.48 -22.02 -9.11
N HIS A 269 4.23 -22.50 -10.10
CA HIS A 269 5.68 -22.40 -10.13
C HIS A 269 6.11 -20.94 -10.30
N VAL A 270 5.42 -20.17 -11.16
CA VAL A 270 5.68 -18.73 -11.33
C VAL A 270 5.59 -17.99 -10.00
N ILE A 271 4.50 -18.17 -9.22
CA ILE A 271 4.33 -17.49 -7.92
C ILE A 271 5.43 -17.87 -6.93
N LYS A 272 5.91 -19.10 -6.97
CA LYS A 272 7.02 -19.53 -6.13
C LYS A 272 8.33 -18.85 -6.55
N GLU A 273 8.62 -18.80 -7.84
CA GLU A 273 9.88 -18.23 -8.34
C GLU A 273 9.94 -16.71 -8.16
N ILE A 274 8.82 -15.99 -8.34
CA ILE A 274 8.80 -14.53 -8.16
C ILE A 274 9.05 -14.09 -6.71
N GLN A 275 8.73 -14.92 -5.72
CA GLN A 275 9.05 -14.65 -4.31
C GLN A 275 10.56 -14.54 -4.04
N TYR A 276 11.39 -15.15 -4.90
CA TYR A 276 12.85 -15.09 -4.78
C TYR A 276 13.50 -13.90 -5.52
N MET A 277 12.72 -12.99 -6.14
CA MET A 277 13.26 -11.86 -6.91
C MET A 277 13.74 -10.67 -6.06
N ASN A 278 13.74 -10.80 -4.71
CA ASN A 278 14.31 -9.83 -3.76
C ASN A 278 13.76 -8.40 -3.87
N ASP A 279 12.47 -8.25 -4.18
CA ASP A 279 11.77 -6.97 -4.33
C ASP A 279 10.90 -6.62 -3.10
N ASN A 280 11.20 -7.23 -1.96
CA ASN A 280 10.41 -7.18 -0.72
C ASN A 280 8.98 -7.75 -0.84
N GLY A 281 8.72 -8.58 -1.86
CA GLY A 281 7.44 -9.28 -2.02
C GLY A 281 6.35 -8.48 -2.74
N TRP A 282 6.67 -7.29 -3.25
CA TRP A 282 5.72 -6.45 -3.98
C TRP A 282 5.15 -7.18 -5.21
N PHE A 283 6.03 -7.71 -6.06
CA PHE A 283 5.67 -8.39 -7.30
C PHE A 283 4.86 -9.64 -7.03
N ALA A 284 5.27 -10.44 -6.04
CA ALA A 284 4.55 -11.64 -5.63
C ALA A 284 3.13 -11.32 -5.16
N ALA A 285 2.97 -10.31 -4.30
CA ALA A 285 1.68 -9.89 -3.79
C ALA A 285 0.75 -9.37 -4.91
N HIS A 286 1.21 -8.42 -5.71
CA HIS A 286 0.36 -7.73 -6.69
C HIS A 286 0.07 -8.56 -7.94
N LEU A 287 1.03 -9.34 -8.43
CA LEU A 287 0.78 -10.22 -9.58
C LEU A 287 -0.19 -11.33 -9.21
N THR A 288 -0.03 -11.92 -8.01
CA THR A 288 -0.94 -12.96 -7.52
C THR A 288 -2.34 -12.41 -7.33
N ASP A 289 -2.48 -11.23 -6.73
CA ASP A 289 -3.75 -10.53 -6.58
C ASP A 289 -4.47 -10.29 -7.92
N LEU A 290 -3.74 -9.78 -8.91
CA LEU A 290 -4.27 -9.55 -10.25
C LEU A 290 -4.73 -10.84 -10.93
N LEU A 291 -3.93 -11.90 -10.86
CA LEU A 291 -4.28 -13.21 -11.43
C LEU A 291 -5.43 -13.89 -10.68
N TYR A 292 -5.57 -13.62 -9.38
CA TYR A 292 -6.65 -14.11 -8.52
C TYR A 292 -7.97 -13.50 -8.94
N HIS A 293 -8.01 -12.16 -9.06
CA HIS A 293 -9.19 -11.43 -9.53
C HIS A 293 -9.54 -11.70 -11.00
N CYS A 294 -8.56 -12.07 -11.84
CA CYS A 294 -8.81 -12.55 -13.21
C CYS A 294 -9.41 -13.97 -13.27
N GLY A 295 -9.50 -14.68 -12.14
CA GLY A 295 -10.00 -16.06 -12.08
C GLY A 295 -9.09 -17.08 -12.79
N LYS A 296 -7.82 -16.71 -13.03
CA LYS A 296 -6.82 -17.56 -13.72
C LYS A 296 -6.02 -18.43 -12.75
N LEU A 297 -5.97 -18.04 -11.48
CA LEU A 297 -5.32 -18.85 -10.46
C LEU A 297 -6.20 -20.00 -9.99
N LYS A 298 -5.71 -21.22 -10.21
CA LYS A 298 -6.24 -22.45 -9.59
C LYS A 298 -5.08 -23.25 -9.04
N VAL A 299 -4.82 -23.03 -7.77
CA VAL A 299 -3.81 -23.74 -6.99
C VAL A 299 -4.43 -24.96 -6.36
N ILE A 300 -4.00 -26.14 -6.81
CA ILE A 300 -4.46 -27.40 -6.23
C ILE A 300 -3.28 -28.04 -5.50
N HIS A 301 -3.37 -28.19 -4.17
CA HIS A 301 -2.36 -28.89 -3.39
C HIS A 301 -2.38 -30.40 -3.69
N LYS A 302 -1.33 -31.13 -3.30
CA LYS A 302 -1.18 -32.59 -3.47
C LYS A 302 -2.37 -33.45 -3.00
N HIS A 303 -3.27 -32.89 -2.18
CA HIS A 303 -4.48 -33.54 -1.67
C HIS A 303 -5.78 -33.08 -2.36
N GLN A 304 -5.71 -32.44 -3.53
CA GLN A 304 -6.85 -31.86 -4.25
C GLN A 304 -7.58 -30.72 -3.53
N ILE A 305 -6.97 -30.14 -2.50
CA ILE A 305 -7.50 -28.97 -1.79
C ILE A 305 -7.09 -27.72 -2.57
N ASN A 306 -8.06 -26.84 -2.85
CA ASN A 306 -7.78 -25.54 -3.44
C ASN A 306 -7.16 -24.63 -2.37
N VAL A 307 -5.89 -24.26 -2.54
CA VAL A 307 -5.13 -23.41 -1.58
C VAL A 307 -4.94 -22.00 -2.16
N THR A 308 -5.67 -21.66 -3.22
CA THR A 308 -5.53 -20.36 -3.90
C THR A 308 -5.80 -19.19 -2.94
N ASP A 309 -6.91 -19.25 -2.21
CA ASP A 309 -7.33 -18.18 -1.29
C ASP A 309 -6.30 -17.99 -0.17
N GLN A 310 -5.80 -19.10 0.39
CA GLN A 310 -4.78 -19.07 1.45
C GLN A 310 -3.44 -18.53 0.96
N LEU A 311 -3.01 -18.90 -0.25
CA LEU A 311 -1.77 -18.39 -0.83
C LEU A 311 -1.88 -16.89 -1.16
N HIS A 312 -3.00 -16.48 -1.74
CA HIS A 312 -3.29 -15.08 -2.04
C HIS A 312 -3.27 -14.24 -0.77
N GLU A 313 -3.98 -14.66 0.28
CA GLU A 313 -3.99 -13.96 1.55
C GLU A 313 -2.60 -13.95 2.22
N ALA A 314 -1.87 -15.08 2.20
CA ALA A 314 -0.54 -15.16 2.79
C ALA A 314 0.45 -14.14 2.19
N LEU A 315 0.47 -13.99 0.86
CA LEU A 315 1.36 -13.04 0.19
C LEU A 315 0.98 -11.58 0.50
N LEU A 316 -0.31 -11.27 0.60
CA LEU A 316 -0.77 -9.95 1.02
C LEU A 316 -0.45 -9.67 2.49
N LEU A 317 -0.57 -10.67 3.37
CA LEU A 317 -0.22 -10.54 4.80
C LEU A 317 1.27 -10.30 5.00
N ASP A 318 2.13 -11.04 4.26
CA ASP A 318 3.57 -10.86 4.33
C ASP A 318 3.96 -9.47 3.84
N TYR A 319 3.43 -9.04 2.68
CA TYR A 319 3.68 -7.71 2.15
C TYR A 319 3.13 -6.58 3.04
N GLY A 320 1.92 -6.73 3.57
CA GLY A 320 1.34 -5.78 4.54
C GLY A 320 2.20 -5.67 5.81
N THR A 321 2.73 -6.80 6.30
CA THR A 321 3.60 -6.85 7.48
C THR A 321 4.96 -6.16 7.23
N THR A 322 5.56 -6.33 6.06
CA THR A 322 6.81 -5.63 5.71
C THR A 322 6.58 -4.12 5.63
N LEU A 323 5.47 -3.67 5.04
CA LEU A 323 5.11 -2.25 5.00
C LEU A 323 4.82 -1.65 6.39
N MET A 324 4.13 -2.41 7.26
CA MET A 324 3.88 -2.02 8.66
C MET A 324 5.15 -1.76 9.45
N SER A 325 6.24 -2.45 9.10
CA SER A 325 7.55 -2.27 9.75
C SER A 325 8.25 -0.97 9.34
N HIS A 326 7.83 -0.33 8.24
CA HIS A 326 8.46 0.88 7.72
C HIS A 326 7.86 2.17 8.32
N HIS A 327 8.72 3.14 8.64
CA HIS A 327 8.32 4.35 9.40
C HIS A 327 7.28 5.24 8.69
N SER A 328 7.28 5.28 7.36
CA SER A 328 6.37 6.10 6.55
C SER A 328 5.26 5.31 5.85
N LEU A 329 5.45 4.01 5.62
CA LEU A 329 4.55 3.19 4.79
C LEU A 329 3.57 2.37 5.62
N TRP A 330 3.68 2.38 6.95
CA TRP A 330 2.83 1.59 7.83
C TRP A 330 1.34 1.85 7.64
N GLN A 331 0.92 3.05 7.24
CA GLN A 331 -0.48 3.34 6.96
C GLN A 331 -0.99 2.56 5.73
N VAL A 332 -0.15 2.47 4.71
CA VAL A 332 -0.43 1.65 3.52
C VAL A 332 -0.42 0.17 3.93
N GLY A 333 0.56 -0.26 4.74
CA GLY A 333 0.60 -1.61 5.28
C GLY A 333 -0.67 -2.00 6.05
N ALA A 334 -1.21 -1.09 6.87
CA ALA A 334 -2.48 -1.29 7.58
C ALA A 334 -3.63 -1.50 6.59
N SER A 335 -3.73 -0.68 5.55
CA SER A 335 -4.78 -0.84 4.54
C SER A 335 -4.72 -2.19 3.82
N TYR A 336 -3.54 -2.78 3.59
CA TYR A 336 -3.43 -4.15 3.06
C TYR A 336 -4.02 -5.18 4.03
N LEU A 337 -3.69 -5.07 5.32
CA LEU A 337 -4.17 -6.00 6.35
C LEU A 337 -5.69 -5.89 6.57
N GLU A 338 -6.29 -4.71 6.37
CA GLU A 338 -7.74 -4.51 6.46
C GLU A 338 -8.51 -5.23 5.35
N HIS A 339 -7.91 -5.36 4.16
CA HIS A 339 -8.55 -6.01 3.01
C HIS A 339 -8.41 -7.54 3.05
N CYS A 340 -7.58 -8.10 3.95
CA CYS A 340 -7.45 -9.55 4.14
C CYS A 340 -8.62 -10.12 4.98
N SER A 341 -9.22 -11.22 4.52
CA SER A 341 -10.49 -11.72 5.06
C SER A 341 -10.40 -12.55 6.34
N GLU A 342 -9.32 -13.29 6.58
CA GLU A 342 -9.24 -14.22 7.71
C GLU A 342 -8.26 -13.76 8.80
N GLN A 343 -7.00 -13.51 8.44
CA GLN A 343 -5.92 -13.27 9.41
C GLN A 343 -5.50 -11.80 9.48
N GLY A 344 -6.02 -10.96 8.59
CA GLY A 344 -5.69 -9.55 8.47
C GLY A 344 -5.85 -8.76 9.77
N LEU A 345 -7.05 -8.81 10.35
CA LEU A 345 -7.39 -8.05 11.57
C LEU A 345 -6.58 -8.48 12.80
N ALA A 346 -6.39 -9.79 13.00
CA ALA A 346 -5.59 -10.30 14.13
C ALA A 346 -4.11 -9.88 14.01
N ARG A 347 -3.59 -9.86 12.78
CA ARG A 347 -2.23 -9.39 12.51
C ARG A 347 -2.11 -7.88 12.71
N LEU A 348 -3.09 -7.12 12.22
CA LEU A 348 -3.18 -5.67 12.40
C LEU A 348 -3.22 -5.31 13.89
N GLU A 349 -4.05 -5.98 14.68
CA GLU A 349 -4.12 -5.78 16.14
C GLU A 349 -2.75 -5.93 16.80
N THR A 350 -2.01 -6.99 16.47
CA THR A 350 -0.68 -7.26 17.02
C THR A 350 0.32 -6.17 16.63
N LEU A 351 0.31 -5.75 15.37
CA LEU A 351 1.27 -4.77 14.84
C LEU A 351 0.98 -3.33 15.28
N LEU A 352 -0.29 -2.95 15.46
CA LEU A 352 -0.63 -1.61 15.96
C LEU A 352 -0.16 -1.41 17.41
N GLN A 353 -0.20 -2.46 18.23
CA GLN A 353 0.31 -2.40 19.60
C GLN A 353 1.82 -2.14 19.65
N THR A 354 2.61 -2.71 18.73
CA THR A 354 4.06 -2.52 18.68
C THR A 354 4.45 -1.14 18.13
N LEU A 355 3.64 -0.55 17.26
CA LEU A 355 3.86 0.79 16.67
C LEU A 355 3.58 1.96 17.62
N SER A 356 3.07 1.71 18.81
CA SER A 356 2.59 2.71 19.80
C SER A 356 3.66 3.68 20.33
N SER A 357 4.89 3.62 19.84
CA SER A 357 5.97 4.57 20.11
C SER A 357 6.10 5.62 18.99
N GLY A 358 6.06 6.90 19.35
CA GLY A 358 6.21 7.99 18.39
C GLY A 358 5.65 9.33 18.86
N SER A 359 5.40 10.22 17.90
CA SER A 359 4.75 11.51 18.11
C SER A 359 3.25 11.33 18.38
N GLU A 360 2.65 12.31 19.07
CA GLU A 360 1.22 12.32 19.36
C GLU A 360 0.35 12.25 18.10
N ALA A 361 0.77 12.91 17.01
CA ALA A 361 0.08 12.84 15.72
C ALA A 361 0.07 11.41 15.15
N LYS A 362 1.19 10.67 15.25
CA LYS A 362 1.25 9.27 14.80
C LYS A 362 0.32 8.40 15.64
N ILE A 363 0.30 8.60 16.96
CA ILE A 363 -0.55 7.84 17.89
C ILE A 363 -2.03 8.08 17.62
N ASN A 364 -2.44 9.34 17.40
CA ASN A 364 -3.84 9.64 17.04
C ASN A 364 -4.25 8.91 15.76
N LYS A 365 -3.41 8.91 14.72
CA LYS A 365 -3.69 8.15 13.50
C LYS A 365 -3.78 6.63 13.72
N ILE A 366 -2.94 6.06 14.59
CA ILE A 366 -3.02 4.64 14.98
C ILE A 366 -4.36 4.34 15.66
N ILE A 367 -4.81 5.24 16.54
CA ILE A 367 -6.10 5.12 17.23
C ILE A 367 -7.27 5.22 16.24
N ASP A 368 -7.19 6.13 15.27
CA ASP A 368 -8.24 6.30 14.26
C ASP A 368 -8.40 5.01 13.43
N ILE A 369 -7.28 4.44 12.94
CA ILE A 369 -7.28 3.14 12.23
C ILE A 369 -7.84 2.02 13.13
N ALA A 370 -7.45 1.97 14.41
CA ALA A 370 -7.95 0.97 15.34
C ALA A 370 -9.47 1.11 15.59
N ARG A 371 -10.00 2.34 15.63
CA ARG A 371 -11.44 2.61 15.78
C ARG A 371 -12.22 2.22 14.54
N GLU A 372 -11.73 2.56 13.36
CA GLU A 372 -12.34 2.18 12.08
C GLU A 372 -12.50 0.65 11.97
N ASN A 373 -11.54 -0.11 12.52
CA ASN A 373 -11.56 -1.57 12.56
C ASN A 373 -12.20 -2.19 13.82
N ASN A 374 -12.85 -1.40 14.68
CA ASN A 374 -13.49 -1.85 15.94
C ASN A 374 -12.54 -2.54 16.96
N LEU A 375 -11.25 -2.21 16.94
CA LEU A 375 -10.23 -2.75 17.84
C LEU A 375 -10.14 -1.97 19.17
N HIS A 376 -11.22 -2.01 19.96
CA HIS A 376 -11.33 -1.24 21.22
C HIS A 376 -10.22 -1.59 22.24
N ASN A 377 -9.79 -2.86 22.29
CA ASN A 377 -8.72 -3.29 23.20
C ASN A 377 -7.37 -2.60 22.88
N VAL A 378 -7.08 -2.41 21.60
CA VAL A 378 -5.87 -1.70 21.13
C VAL A 378 -5.96 -0.22 21.50
N VAL A 379 -7.12 0.41 21.27
CA VAL A 379 -7.32 1.82 21.65
C VAL A 379 -7.09 2.03 23.15
N ASN A 380 -7.67 1.17 23.98
CA ASN A 380 -7.54 1.26 25.44
C ASN A 380 -6.09 1.05 25.90
N SER A 381 -5.40 0.05 25.37
CA SER A 381 -4.01 -0.22 25.73
C SER A 381 -3.08 0.92 25.32
N ILE A 382 -3.20 1.45 24.10
CA ILE A 382 -2.38 2.56 23.60
C ILE A 382 -2.64 3.83 24.42
N CYS A 383 -3.90 4.20 24.65
CA CYS A 383 -4.25 5.37 25.44
C CYS A 383 -3.77 5.25 26.89
N LYS A 384 -3.84 4.06 27.50
CA LYS A 384 -3.33 3.83 28.85
C LYS A 384 -1.81 3.96 28.94
N ILE A 385 -1.07 3.45 27.95
CA ILE A 385 0.39 3.61 27.88
C ILE A 385 0.77 5.10 27.77
N GLN A 386 0.10 5.86 26.89
CA GLN A 386 0.36 7.29 26.73
C GLN A 386 -0.08 8.10 27.96
N GLY A 387 -1.22 7.79 28.55
CA GLY A 387 -1.69 8.41 29.78
C GLY A 387 -0.69 8.21 30.92
N MET A 388 -0.20 6.98 31.13
CA MET A 388 0.84 6.69 32.13
C MET A 388 2.15 7.42 31.84
N LYS A 389 2.53 7.60 30.58
CA LYS A 389 3.69 8.40 30.19
C LYS A 389 3.51 9.88 30.53
N CYS A 390 2.32 10.44 30.29
CA CYS A 390 1.99 11.82 30.67
C CYS A 390 1.97 12.02 32.19
N ILE A 391 1.46 11.04 32.95
CA ILE A 391 1.48 11.07 34.42
C ILE A 391 2.92 11.12 34.94
N ARG A 392 3.84 10.31 34.38
CA ARG A 392 5.27 10.36 34.75
C ARG A 392 5.98 11.67 34.39
N GLN A 393 5.37 12.49 33.54
CA GLN A 393 5.88 13.80 33.14
C GLN A 393 5.16 14.95 33.86
N ASP A 394 4.37 14.65 34.90
CA ASP A 394 3.53 15.60 35.65
C ASP A 394 2.52 16.38 34.79
N ARG A 395 2.12 15.81 33.63
CA ARG A 395 1.12 16.39 32.73
C ARG A 395 -0.23 15.69 32.90
N LEU A 396 -0.87 15.94 34.04
CA LEU A 396 -2.14 15.30 34.40
C LEU A 396 -3.29 15.62 33.42
N GLY A 397 -3.36 16.85 32.89
CA GLY A 397 -4.40 17.23 31.91
C GLY A 397 -4.31 16.43 30.61
N ASN A 398 -3.10 16.27 30.06
CA ASN A 398 -2.90 15.45 28.87
C ASN A 398 -3.20 13.98 29.16
N ALA A 399 -2.85 13.48 30.35
CA ALA A 399 -3.20 12.12 30.77
C ALA A 399 -4.72 11.91 30.82
N LEU A 400 -5.47 12.87 31.36
CA LEU A 400 -6.94 12.82 31.40
C LEU A 400 -7.52 12.79 29.97
N THR A 401 -6.98 13.60 29.06
CA THR A 401 -7.40 13.59 27.65
C THR A 401 -7.22 12.19 27.02
N TRP A 402 -6.13 11.49 27.32
CA TRP A 402 -5.94 10.11 26.86
C TRP A 402 -6.91 9.12 27.50
N ALA A 403 -7.22 9.26 28.80
CA ALA A 403 -8.19 8.40 29.47
C ALA A 403 -9.60 8.57 28.89
N LEU A 404 -10.00 9.82 28.61
CA LEU A 404 -11.27 10.14 27.96
C LEU A 404 -11.35 9.56 26.54
N LYS A 405 -10.26 9.65 25.76
CA LYS A 405 -10.16 9.04 24.42
C LYS A 405 -10.31 7.52 24.44
N ALA A 406 -9.90 6.85 25.52
CA ALA A 406 -10.08 5.42 25.73
C ALA A 406 -11.46 5.03 26.30
N GLN A 407 -12.25 5.98 26.80
CA GLN A 407 -13.49 5.69 27.54
C GLN A 407 -13.28 4.71 28.71
N ASP A 408 -12.08 4.71 29.30
CA ASP A 408 -11.74 3.85 30.45
C ASP A 408 -12.09 4.59 31.75
N GLY A 409 -13.27 4.26 32.32
CA GLY A 409 -13.76 4.86 33.56
C GLY A 409 -12.87 4.61 34.77
N ALA A 410 -12.21 3.44 34.86
CA ALA A 410 -11.32 3.13 35.97
C ALA A 410 -10.03 3.98 35.90
N PHE A 411 -9.48 4.14 34.69
CA PHE A 411 -8.30 4.97 34.49
C PHE A 411 -8.61 6.48 34.65
N ALA A 412 -9.77 6.94 34.17
CA ALA A 412 -10.26 8.29 34.43
C ALA A 412 -10.42 8.57 35.93
N THR A 413 -10.97 7.60 36.68
CA THR A 413 -11.10 7.68 38.16
C THR A 413 -9.73 7.85 38.83
N TYR A 414 -8.73 7.04 38.42
CA TYR A 414 -7.38 7.13 38.96
C TYR A 414 -6.74 8.50 38.73
N ILE A 415 -6.91 9.09 37.53
CA ILE A 415 -6.37 10.41 37.22
C ILE A 415 -7.12 11.50 37.99
N ALA A 416 -8.45 11.43 38.04
CA ALA A 416 -9.27 12.38 38.81
C ALA A 416 -8.88 12.37 40.30
N ASP A 417 -8.60 11.19 40.88
CA ASP A 417 -8.13 11.06 42.25
C ASP A 417 -6.76 11.72 42.48
N GLN A 418 -5.86 11.68 41.49
CA GLN A 418 -4.57 12.39 41.55
C GLN A 418 -4.74 13.91 41.52
N PHE A 419 -5.66 14.43 40.70
CA PHE A 419 -5.99 15.86 40.70
C PHE A 419 -6.51 16.33 42.06
N LEU A 420 -7.43 15.57 42.66
CA LEU A 420 -8.02 15.91 43.97
C LEU A 420 -6.97 15.85 45.10
N LYS A 421 -6.09 14.85 45.09
CA LYS A 421 -4.98 14.77 46.06
C LYS A 421 -4.02 15.94 45.92
N HIS A 422 -3.66 16.31 44.68
CA HIS A 422 -2.81 17.48 44.44
C HIS A 422 -3.42 18.76 44.99
N TYR A 423 -4.73 18.95 44.77
CA TYR A 423 -5.46 20.07 45.32
C TYR A 423 -5.49 20.04 46.85
N ALA A 424 -5.79 18.89 47.46
CA ALA A 424 -5.84 18.75 48.92
C ALA A 424 -4.48 19.04 49.61
N GLU A 425 -3.36 18.85 48.91
CA GLU A 425 -2.02 19.12 49.44
C GLU A 425 -1.52 20.54 49.18
N LYS A 426 -1.82 21.12 48.01
CA LYS A 426 -1.26 22.43 47.59
C LYS A 426 -2.25 23.57 47.56
N GLY A 427 -3.56 23.29 47.54
CA GLY A 427 -4.62 24.28 47.43
C GLY A 427 -4.76 24.94 46.04
N GLU A 428 -4.08 24.42 45.01
CA GLU A 428 -4.12 24.97 43.64
C GLU A 428 -4.79 23.98 42.67
N VAL A 429 -5.74 24.47 41.87
CA VAL A 429 -6.39 23.68 40.81
C VAL A 429 -5.51 23.69 39.56
N MET A 430 -4.99 22.53 39.17
CA MET A 430 -4.24 22.39 37.92
C MET A 430 -5.18 22.27 36.71
N CYS A 431 -4.84 22.97 35.62
CA CYS A 431 -5.50 22.84 34.30
C CYS A 431 -7.02 23.11 34.29
N LEU A 432 -7.45 24.22 34.91
CA LEU A 432 -8.86 24.70 34.89
C LEU A 432 -9.49 24.66 33.48
N ASP A 433 -8.81 25.21 32.46
CA ASP A 433 -9.32 25.26 31.09
C ASP A 433 -9.74 23.90 30.50
N LEU A 434 -9.03 22.82 30.83
CA LEU A 434 -9.37 21.47 30.32
C LEU A 434 -10.54 20.88 31.09
N LEU A 435 -10.60 21.11 32.40
CA LEU A 435 -11.63 20.60 33.29
C LEU A 435 -12.97 21.30 33.04
N GLU A 436 -12.96 22.58 32.69
CA GLU A 436 -14.13 23.36 32.30
C GLU A 436 -14.77 22.86 30.99
N ASN A 437 -13.97 22.36 30.06
CA ASN A 437 -14.44 21.89 28.75
C ASN A 437 -14.82 20.39 28.72
N LEU A 438 -14.94 19.73 29.87
CA LEU A 438 -15.27 18.30 29.93
C LEU A 438 -16.69 17.98 29.46
N GLY A 439 -17.67 18.86 29.68
CA GLY A 439 -19.08 18.65 29.30
C GLY A 439 -19.59 17.25 29.68
N ASN A 440 -20.16 16.52 28.71
CA ASN A 440 -20.68 15.17 28.93
C ASN A 440 -19.59 14.11 29.25
N CYS A 441 -18.31 14.39 29.00
CA CYS A 441 -17.22 13.47 29.31
C CYS A 441 -16.98 13.32 30.82
N MET A 442 -17.56 14.18 31.67
CA MET A 442 -17.55 14.02 33.12
C MET A 442 -18.21 12.71 33.57
N LEU A 443 -19.25 12.27 32.85
CA LEU A 443 -20.06 11.10 33.18
C LEU A 443 -19.34 9.76 32.98
N VAL A 444 -18.09 9.79 32.50
CA VAL A 444 -17.26 8.58 32.35
C VAL A 444 -16.91 7.96 33.71
N SER A 445 -16.90 8.75 34.79
CA SER A 445 -16.65 8.30 36.15
C SER A 445 -17.29 9.22 37.18
N ASP A 446 -17.80 8.65 38.27
CA ASP A 446 -18.33 9.39 39.43
C ASP A 446 -17.28 10.34 40.02
N ARG A 447 -16.01 9.90 40.09
CA ARG A 447 -14.90 10.70 40.62
C ARG A 447 -14.53 11.86 39.70
N LEU A 448 -14.63 11.65 38.39
CA LEU A 448 -14.43 12.72 37.41
C LEU A 448 -15.61 13.69 37.38
N THR A 449 -16.83 13.20 37.61
CA THR A 449 -18.03 14.03 37.79
C THR A 449 -17.87 14.93 39.00
N PHE A 450 -17.43 14.39 40.14
CA PHE A 450 -17.10 15.19 41.33
C PHE A 450 -16.06 16.26 41.00
N LEU A 451 -14.93 15.89 40.39
CA LEU A 451 -13.86 16.82 40.05
C LEU A 451 -14.35 17.96 39.15
N GLY A 452 -15.09 17.66 38.07
CA GLY A 452 -15.58 18.69 37.15
C GLY A 452 -16.60 19.62 37.81
N LYS A 453 -17.52 19.10 38.64
CA LYS A 453 -18.49 19.92 39.39
C LYS A 453 -17.80 20.78 40.45
N TYR A 454 -16.75 20.26 41.08
CA TYR A 454 -15.95 20.99 42.04
C TYR A 454 -15.10 22.10 41.38
N CYS A 455 -14.63 21.89 40.15
CA CYS A 455 -14.02 22.97 39.36
C CYS A 455 -15.04 24.04 38.93
N GLU A 456 -16.25 23.65 38.54
CA GLU A 456 -17.36 24.57 38.23
C GLU A 456 -17.74 25.45 39.45
N PHE A 457 -17.66 24.88 40.66
CA PHE A 457 -17.78 25.61 41.92
C PHE A 457 -16.71 26.71 42.05
N HIS A 458 -15.43 26.39 41.86
CA HIS A 458 -14.35 27.38 41.95
C HIS A 458 -14.45 28.47 40.89
N GLN A 459 -14.91 28.11 39.68
CA GLN A 459 -15.12 29.07 38.59
C GLN A 459 -16.25 30.06 38.93
N THR A 460 -17.42 29.56 39.33
CA THR A 460 -18.57 30.40 39.71
C THR A 460 -18.25 31.27 40.93
N TYR A 461 -17.49 30.73 41.90
CA TYR A 461 -16.97 31.48 43.03
C TYR A 461 -16.02 32.61 42.58
N GLY A 462 -15.11 32.35 41.65
CA GLY A 462 -14.17 33.35 41.10
C GLY A 462 -14.82 34.46 40.27
N ILE A 463 -15.93 34.17 39.58
CA ILE A 463 -16.72 35.15 38.82
C ILE A 463 -17.60 36.02 39.75
N GLY A 464 -17.78 35.62 41.00
CA GLY A 464 -18.58 36.33 42.01
C GLY A 464 -20.05 35.90 42.05
N GLU A 465 -20.43 34.82 41.35
CA GLU A 465 -21.77 34.23 41.42
C GLU A 465 -21.89 33.29 42.64
N PHE A 466 -21.82 33.87 43.83
CA PHE A 466 -21.71 33.08 45.06
C PHE A 466 -22.93 32.18 45.35
N LYS A 467 -24.14 32.58 44.93
CA LYS A 467 -25.35 31.74 45.08
C LYS A 467 -25.30 30.48 44.24
N GLY A 468 -24.80 30.59 43.00
CA GLY A 468 -24.59 29.43 42.13
C GLY A 468 -23.53 28.50 42.71
N ALA A 469 -22.39 29.06 43.14
CA ALA A 469 -21.32 28.31 43.80
C ALA A 469 -21.80 27.57 45.06
N ALA A 470 -22.57 28.24 45.92
CA ALA A 470 -23.15 27.63 47.12
C ALA A 470 -24.06 26.45 46.79
N SER A 471 -24.95 26.57 45.80
CA SER A 471 -25.82 25.47 45.38
C SER A 471 -25.04 24.26 44.84
N LEU A 472 -23.96 24.49 44.08
CA LEU A 472 -23.09 23.43 43.57
C LEU A 472 -22.34 22.72 44.70
N LEU A 473 -21.83 23.47 45.67
CA LEU A 473 -21.11 22.93 46.82
C LEU A 473 -22.03 22.10 47.71
N VAL A 474 -23.24 22.58 48.02
CA VAL A 474 -24.25 21.82 48.76
C VAL A 474 -24.65 20.57 47.97
N SER A 475 -24.84 20.67 46.65
CA SER A 475 -25.12 19.51 45.81
C SER A 475 -24.01 18.46 45.87
N LEU A 476 -22.73 18.87 45.95
CA LEU A 476 -21.60 17.95 46.07
C LEU A 476 -21.57 17.26 47.44
N LEU A 477 -21.90 17.99 48.50
CA LEU A 477 -21.98 17.48 49.87
C LEU A 477 -23.15 16.51 50.08
N VAL A 478 -24.29 16.76 49.44
CA VAL A 478 -25.44 15.85 49.52
C VAL A 478 -25.26 14.63 48.61
N SER A 479 -24.44 14.76 47.56
CA SER A 479 -24.16 13.66 46.64
C SER A 479 -23.19 12.63 47.23
N ASN A 480 -23.41 11.34 46.93
CA ASN A 480 -22.48 10.25 47.27
C ASN A 480 -21.21 10.21 46.38
N LEU A 481 -20.84 11.34 45.75
CA LEU A 481 -19.72 11.43 44.82
C LEU A 481 -18.41 11.84 45.50
N THR A 482 -18.50 12.43 46.70
CA THR A 482 -17.35 13.00 47.43
C THR A 482 -16.44 11.90 48.00
N PRO A 483 -15.12 11.93 47.73
CA PRO A 483 -14.17 11.04 48.39
C PRO A 483 -14.11 11.22 49.92
N ASP A 484 -14.02 10.12 50.66
CA ASP A 484 -13.87 10.12 52.14
C ASP A 484 -12.75 11.05 52.64
N TYR A 485 -11.59 11.07 51.96
CA TYR A 485 -10.45 11.89 52.35
C TYR A 485 -10.59 13.38 51.97
N PHE A 486 -11.57 13.74 51.15
CA PHE A 486 -11.72 15.09 50.58
C PHE A 486 -12.78 15.92 51.30
N TRP A 487 -13.64 15.31 52.12
CA TRP A 487 -14.67 15.99 52.91
C TRP A 487 -14.13 17.18 53.72
N SER A 488 -13.00 16.99 54.39
CA SER A 488 -12.32 18.04 55.16
C SER A 488 -11.96 19.29 54.35
N THR A 489 -11.60 19.09 53.07
CA THR A 489 -11.25 20.19 52.17
C THR A 489 -12.52 20.88 51.68
N LEU A 490 -13.52 20.10 51.26
CA LEU A 490 -14.80 20.60 50.78
C LEU A 490 -15.58 21.39 51.85
N LEU A 491 -15.59 20.91 53.09
CA LEU A 491 -16.20 21.60 54.23
C LEU A 491 -15.44 22.89 54.56
N TRP A 492 -14.10 22.87 54.49
CA TRP A 492 -13.32 24.08 54.72
C TRP A 492 -13.60 25.17 53.67
N ASP A 493 -13.77 24.78 52.40
CA ASP A 493 -14.08 25.71 51.31
C ASP A 493 -15.51 26.29 51.40
N ALA A 494 -16.39 25.72 52.23
CA ALA A 494 -17.70 26.28 52.54
C ALA A 494 -17.64 27.42 53.57
N VAL A 495 -16.58 27.51 54.38
CA VAL A 495 -16.46 28.51 55.47
C VAL A 495 -16.53 29.95 54.93
N PRO A 496 -15.82 30.34 53.85
CA PRO A 496 -15.93 31.69 53.30
C PRO A 496 -17.37 32.05 52.87
N LEU A 497 -18.12 31.09 52.32
CA LEU A 497 -19.52 31.29 51.94
C LEU A 497 -20.46 31.41 53.15
N LEU A 498 -20.15 30.71 54.24
CA LEU A 498 -20.88 30.81 55.50
C LEU A 498 -20.60 32.13 56.24
N GLU A 499 -19.41 32.70 56.08
CA GLU A 499 -19.02 33.96 56.74
C GLU A 499 -19.29 35.22 55.91
N ALA A 500 -19.66 35.09 54.63
CA ALA A 500 -20.02 36.22 53.77
C ALA A 500 -21.09 37.13 54.40
N GLU A 501 -21.02 38.44 54.16
CA GLU A 501 -21.94 39.42 54.78
C GLU A 501 -23.39 39.20 54.34
N ASP A 502 -23.60 38.91 53.05
CA ASP A 502 -24.89 38.54 52.48
C ASP A 502 -25.23 37.06 52.77
N VAL A 503 -26.51 36.77 53.01
CA VAL A 503 -26.97 35.38 53.14
C VAL A 503 -26.98 34.71 51.78
N ILE A 504 -25.95 33.91 51.53
CA ILE A 504 -25.76 33.14 50.30
C ILE A 504 -26.31 31.72 50.46
N LEU A 505 -26.10 31.11 51.62
CA LEU A 505 -26.58 29.77 52.00
C LEU A 505 -27.87 29.89 52.82
N SER A 506 -28.92 29.15 52.44
CA SER A 506 -30.20 29.14 53.16
C SER A 506 -30.13 28.43 54.51
N SER A 507 -31.19 28.52 55.31
CA SER A 507 -31.29 27.76 56.56
C SER A 507 -31.25 26.25 56.30
N GLU A 508 -31.90 25.75 55.25
CA GLU A 508 -31.89 24.35 54.82
C GLU A 508 -30.49 23.88 54.40
N ASP A 509 -29.79 24.67 53.57
CA ASP A 509 -28.40 24.39 53.17
C ASP A 509 -27.46 24.32 54.37
N THR A 510 -27.67 25.20 55.36
CA THR A 510 -26.87 25.23 56.58
C THR A 510 -27.13 24.02 57.47
N PHE A 511 -28.37 23.50 57.51
CA PHE A 511 -28.68 22.24 58.20
C PHE A 511 -28.02 21.04 57.53
N GLU A 512 -28.02 20.98 56.20
CA GLU A 512 -27.33 19.91 55.45
C GLU A 512 -25.81 19.96 55.70
N LEU A 513 -25.20 21.14 55.65
CA LEU A 513 -23.78 21.34 56.00
C LEU A 513 -23.45 20.87 57.42
N MET A 514 -24.30 21.18 58.41
CA MET A 514 -24.11 20.71 59.79
C MET A 514 -24.23 19.18 59.88
N ARG A 515 -25.17 18.57 59.16
CA ARG A 515 -25.29 17.10 59.08
C ARG A 515 -24.04 16.47 58.48
N SER A 516 -23.51 17.02 57.39
CA SER A 516 -22.28 16.52 56.77
C SER A 516 -21.07 16.61 57.70
N VAL A 517 -20.98 17.65 58.54
CA VAL A 517 -19.93 17.77 59.57
C VAL A 517 -20.10 16.77 60.71
N GLU A 518 -21.33 16.43 61.08
CA GLU A 518 -21.58 15.39 62.09
C GLU A 518 -21.19 14.01 61.57
N GLU A 519 -21.41 13.74 60.29
CA GLU A 519 -21.10 12.45 59.67
C GLU A 519 -19.61 12.29 59.30
N HIS A 520 -18.94 13.36 58.86
CA HIS A 520 -17.57 13.30 58.29
C HIS A 520 -16.56 14.16 59.06
N GLY A 521 -16.95 14.76 60.18
CA GLY A 521 -16.09 15.64 60.99
C GLY A 521 -15.00 14.94 61.78
N ASP A 522 -15.02 13.62 61.89
CA ASP A 522 -14.01 12.86 62.63
C ASP A 522 -12.64 12.78 61.92
N ASP A 523 -12.49 13.37 60.73
CA ASP A 523 -11.21 13.42 60.02
C ASP A 523 -10.15 14.21 60.82
N PRO A 524 -8.99 13.60 61.14
CA PRO A 524 -7.92 14.25 61.88
C PRO A 524 -7.40 15.54 61.23
N LYS A 525 -7.54 15.72 59.92
CA LYS A 525 -7.16 16.97 59.23
C LYS A 525 -8.15 18.12 59.45
N PHE A 526 -9.37 17.82 59.88
CA PHE A 526 -10.43 18.80 60.11
C PHE A 526 -10.67 19.11 61.59
N GLN A 527 -10.16 18.30 62.53
CA GLN A 527 -10.41 18.46 63.97
C GLN A 527 -10.15 19.88 64.50
N ASP A 528 -9.03 20.50 64.12
CA ASP A 528 -8.68 21.87 64.56
C ASP A 528 -9.55 22.97 63.89
N LYS A 529 -10.30 22.61 62.84
CA LYS A 529 -11.14 23.50 62.02
C LYS A 529 -12.64 23.36 62.31
N ILE A 530 -13.07 22.28 62.99
CA ILE A 530 -14.48 22.00 63.29
C ILE A 530 -15.12 23.13 64.10
N GLU A 531 -14.44 23.65 65.13
CA GLU A 531 -15.00 24.71 65.97
C GLU A 531 -15.26 25.99 65.17
N ILE A 532 -14.34 26.33 64.27
CA ILE A 532 -14.44 27.49 63.37
C ILE A 532 -15.63 27.30 62.42
N PHE A 533 -15.73 26.11 61.80
CA PHE A 533 -16.84 25.79 60.91
C PHE A 533 -18.19 25.87 61.64
N ARG A 534 -18.32 25.26 62.83
CA ARG A 534 -19.56 25.28 63.62
C ARG A 534 -19.98 26.70 63.99
N LEU A 535 -19.01 27.55 64.33
CA LEU A 535 -19.29 28.96 64.62
C LEU A 535 -19.77 29.72 63.38
N ALA A 536 -19.12 29.50 62.22
CA ALA A 536 -19.53 30.09 60.94
C ALA A 536 -20.95 29.63 60.54
N ALA A 537 -21.23 28.34 60.66
CA ALA A 537 -22.55 27.76 60.40
C ALA A 537 -23.63 28.35 61.31
N ALA A 538 -23.37 28.46 62.62
CA ALA A 538 -24.33 29.07 63.55
C ALA A 538 -24.61 30.55 63.24
N ARG A 539 -23.59 31.31 62.84
CA ARG A 539 -23.74 32.71 62.42
C ARG A 539 -24.51 32.84 61.11
N ASN A 540 -24.27 31.97 60.13
CA ASN A 540 -25.05 31.96 58.90
C ASN A 540 -26.51 31.58 59.17
N LEU A 541 -26.75 30.52 59.96
CA LEU A 541 -28.09 30.06 60.30
C LEU A 541 -28.92 31.15 60.98
N ALA A 542 -28.32 31.88 61.94
CA ALA A 542 -29.00 33.00 62.59
C ALA A 542 -29.37 34.13 61.61
N ARG A 543 -28.51 34.41 60.63
CA ARG A 543 -28.77 35.42 59.60
C ARG A 543 -29.82 34.96 58.59
N ALA A 544 -29.72 33.72 58.12
CA ALA A 544 -30.65 33.11 57.18
C ALA A 544 -32.07 33.02 57.76
N LEU A 545 -32.23 32.53 58.99
CA LEU A 545 -33.53 32.43 59.66
C LEU A 545 -34.19 33.81 59.87
N ASN A 546 -33.40 34.84 60.16
CA ASN A 546 -33.92 36.21 60.28
C ASN A 546 -34.40 36.76 58.93
N LEU A 547 -33.65 36.51 57.85
CA LEU A 547 -34.02 36.96 56.50
C LEU A 547 -35.22 36.19 55.94
N GLU A 548 -35.23 34.86 56.05
CA GLU A 548 -36.32 34.00 55.60
C GLU A 548 -37.60 34.23 56.43
N GLY A 549 -37.46 34.41 57.75
CA GLY A 549 -38.56 34.74 58.66
C GLY A 549 -39.15 36.14 58.43
N CYS A 550 -38.35 37.08 57.90
CA CYS A 550 -38.84 38.39 57.45
C CYS A 550 -39.54 38.34 56.09
N GLN A 551 -39.12 37.45 55.19
CA GLN A 551 -39.76 37.26 53.87
C GLN A 551 -41.06 36.46 53.93
N GLY A 552 -41.22 35.54 54.90
CA GLY A 552 -42.45 34.77 55.11
C GLY A 552 -43.63 35.53 55.75
N LYS A 553 -43.55 36.86 55.89
CA LYS A 553 -44.59 37.72 56.48
C LYS A 553 -45.31 38.64 55.49
N HIS A 554 -45.24 38.37 54.19
CA HIS A 554 -46.05 39.04 53.16
C HIS A 554 -46.90 38.07 52.35
#